data_AF-D7WDR5-F1
#
_entry.id   AF-D7WDR5-F1
#
_cell.length_a   1.000
_cell.length_b   1.000
_cell.length_c   1.000
_cell.angle_alpha   90.00
_cell.angle_beta   90.00
_cell.angle_gamma   90.00
#
_symmetry.space_group_name_H-M   'P 1'
#
loop_
_entity.id
_entity.type
_entity.pdbx_description
1 polymer ?
#
loop_
_entity_poly.entity_id
_entity_poly.type
_entity_poly.pdbx_seq_one_letter_code
_entity_poly.pdbx_strand_id
1 'polypeptide(L)'
;MEIDGALSELTRSLFDVPAHFHTSDARTYVHSLSPGSVDAVIRDVFDGPTTPRHVTTVEFYRAVARALSPGGVYVANIGDRAGLAETRAELAGMVEAFPHVGALSTPGMLSGNSYGNVVVWGSDRAVGPGAVNGVKQADAAWVRTMTEGIAPRRD
;
A
#
# COMPACT_ATOMS: atom_id res chain seq x y z
N MET A 1 3.94 -12.42 3.61
CA MET A 1 4.07 -12.33 5.07
C MET A 1 2.71 -12.51 5.66
N GLU A 2 2.59 -13.35 6.68
CA GLU A 2 1.32 -13.58 7.37
C GLU A 2 1.60 -13.58 8.87
N ILE A 3 0.78 -12.91 9.66
CA ILE A 3 0.95 -12.87 11.12
C ILE A 3 0.35 -14.13 11.77
N ASP A 4 -0.69 -14.70 11.15
CA ASP A 4 -1.35 -15.92 11.60
C ASP A 4 -0.73 -17.18 10.96
N GLY A 5 0.05 -17.90 11.77
CA GLY A 5 0.66 -19.17 11.36
C GLY A 5 -0.36 -20.24 10.98
N ALA A 6 -1.51 -20.30 11.66
CA ALA A 6 -2.55 -21.28 11.37
C ALA A 6 -3.24 -20.99 10.04
N LEU A 7 -3.47 -19.70 9.72
CA LEU A 7 -3.95 -19.31 8.39
C LEU A 7 -2.97 -19.73 7.29
N SER A 8 -1.67 -19.52 7.51
CA SER A 8 -0.63 -19.93 6.56
C SER A 8 -0.61 -21.44 6.32
N GLU A 9 -0.78 -22.25 7.37
CA GLU A 9 -0.89 -23.72 7.27
C GLU A 9 -2.16 -24.13 6.53
N LEU A 10 -3.29 -23.51 6.85
CA LEU A 10 -4.56 -23.76 6.18
C LEU A 10 -4.48 -23.43 4.69
N THR A 11 -3.92 -22.28 4.32
CA THR A 11 -3.75 -21.87 2.92
C THR A 11 -2.94 -22.89 2.13
N ARG A 12 -1.82 -23.37 2.69
CA ARG A 12 -1.01 -24.42 2.05
C ARG A 12 -1.77 -25.73 1.89
N SER A 13 -2.61 -26.10 2.86
CA SER A 13 -3.36 -27.35 2.81
C SER A 13 -4.53 -27.33 1.83
N LEU A 14 -5.16 -26.16 1.65
CA LEU A 14 -6.38 -26.02 0.84
C LEU A 14 -6.14 -25.51 -0.58
N PHE A 15 -5.06 -24.77 -0.81
CA PHE A 15 -4.78 -24.14 -2.09
C PHE A 15 -3.40 -24.52 -2.62
N ASP A 16 -3.32 -24.77 -3.93
CA ASP A 16 -2.04 -24.99 -4.62
C ASP A 16 -1.36 -23.64 -4.89
N VAL A 17 -0.73 -23.08 -3.85
CA VAL A 17 -0.04 -21.78 -3.92
C VAL A 17 1.47 -22.01 -4.00
N PRO A 18 2.12 -21.71 -5.14
CA PRO A 18 3.57 -21.83 -5.29
C PRO A 18 4.29 -20.63 -4.64
N ALA A 19 4.05 -20.40 -3.34
CA ALA A 19 4.63 -19.29 -2.58
C ALA A 19 5.21 -19.73 -1.23
N HIS A 20 6.26 -19.04 -0.80
CA HIS A 20 6.83 -19.22 0.54
C HIS A 20 6.12 -18.31 1.54
N PHE A 21 5.51 -18.91 2.57
CA PHE A 21 4.95 -18.17 3.69
C PHE A 21 5.98 -18.08 4.81
N HIS A 22 6.15 -16.86 5.30
CA HIS A 22 6.89 -16.56 6.51
C HIS A 22 5.91 -15.99 7.52
N THR A 23 5.92 -16.56 8.74
CA THR A 23 5.07 -16.10 9.83
C THR A 23 5.78 -14.99 10.61
N SER A 24 5.36 -13.75 10.41
CA SER A 24 5.92 -12.57 11.08
C SER A 24 5.02 -11.36 10.88
N ASP A 25 5.07 -10.43 11.84
CA ASP A 25 4.58 -9.07 11.63
C ASP A 25 5.23 -8.43 10.40
N ALA A 26 4.40 -7.77 9.57
CA ALA A 26 4.83 -7.20 8.29
C ALA A 26 5.82 -6.05 8.48
N ARG A 27 5.62 -5.19 9.49
CA ARG A 27 6.55 -4.09 9.78
C ARG A 27 7.92 -4.65 10.17
N THR A 28 7.94 -5.57 11.12
CA THR A 28 9.17 -6.22 11.60
C THR A 28 9.95 -6.85 10.44
N TYR A 29 9.25 -7.54 9.53
CA TYR A 29 9.87 -8.14 8.36
C TYR A 29 10.43 -7.10 7.37
N VAL A 30 9.65 -6.07 7.03
CA VAL A 30 10.12 -5.00 6.14
C VAL A 30 11.37 -4.30 6.73
N HIS A 31 11.41 -4.09 8.03
CA HIS A 31 12.57 -3.48 8.69
C HIS A 31 13.82 -4.37 8.64
N SER A 32 13.70 -5.69 8.55
CA SER A 32 14.85 -6.61 8.45
C SER A 32 15.37 -6.81 7.02
N LEU A 33 14.62 -6.37 6.00
CA LEU A 33 15.05 -6.47 4.61
C LEU A 33 16.31 -5.63 4.35
N SER A 34 17.23 -6.24 3.58
CA SER A 34 18.41 -5.56 3.09
C SER A 34 18.04 -4.47 2.07
N PRO A 35 18.82 -3.39 1.94
CA PRO A 35 18.54 -2.38 0.92
C PRO A 35 18.55 -2.97 -0.49
N GLY A 36 17.55 -2.62 -1.31
CA GLY A 36 17.46 -3.09 -2.69
C GLY A 36 17.22 -4.59 -2.89
N SER A 37 16.75 -5.31 -1.87
CA SER A 37 16.63 -6.78 -1.91
C SER A 37 15.34 -7.30 -2.51
N VAL A 38 14.35 -6.44 -2.78
CA VAL A 38 13.05 -6.85 -3.35
C VAL A 38 12.60 -5.90 -4.45
N ASP A 39 11.97 -6.42 -5.51
CA ASP A 39 11.48 -5.59 -6.61
C ASP A 39 10.08 -5.01 -6.34
N ALA A 40 9.32 -5.66 -5.46
CA ALA A 40 7.98 -5.21 -5.10
C ALA A 40 7.65 -5.52 -3.64
N VAL A 41 6.86 -4.64 -3.04
CA VAL A 41 6.21 -4.86 -1.74
C VAL A 41 4.72 -4.62 -1.91
N ILE A 42 3.91 -5.64 -1.64
CA ILE A 42 2.45 -5.56 -1.68
C ILE A 42 1.92 -5.66 -0.25
N ARG A 43 1.21 -4.64 0.20
CA ARG A 43 0.53 -4.63 1.50
C ARG A 43 -0.96 -4.84 1.32
N ASP A 44 -1.42 -6.01 1.75
CA ASP A 44 -2.83 -6.35 1.87
C ASP A 44 -3.08 -6.82 3.30
N VAL A 45 -3.21 -5.87 4.23
CA VAL A 45 -3.26 -6.12 5.68
C VAL A 45 -4.43 -5.36 6.28
N PHE A 46 -5.26 -6.07 7.03
CA PHE A 46 -6.43 -5.53 7.72
C PHE A 46 -6.52 -6.09 9.14
N ASP A 47 -6.88 -5.22 10.07
CA ASP A 47 -7.38 -5.52 11.41
C ASP A 47 -8.82 -5.01 11.48
N GLY A 48 -9.78 -5.94 11.32
CA GLY A 48 -11.17 -5.62 11.07
C GLY A 48 -11.34 -4.76 9.80
N PRO A 49 -11.99 -3.59 9.87
CA PRO A 49 -12.23 -2.73 8.71
C PRO A 49 -11.05 -1.82 8.34
N THR A 50 -9.97 -1.82 9.11
CA THR A 50 -8.88 -0.83 9.00
C THR A 50 -7.52 -1.49 8.85
N THR A 51 -6.56 -0.79 8.25
CA THR A 51 -5.16 -1.22 8.27
C THR A 51 -4.51 -0.88 9.62
N PRO A 52 -3.74 -1.78 10.25
CA PRO A 52 -3.02 -1.51 11.48
C PRO A 52 -2.12 -0.27 11.39
N ARG A 53 -2.16 0.61 12.40
CA ARG A 53 -1.47 1.91 12.38
C ARG A 53 0.02 1.77 12.06
N HIS A 54 0.69 0.79 12.63
CA HIS A 54 2.16 0.65 12.53
C HIS A 54 2.66 0.36 11.12
N VAL A 55 1.80 -0.10 10.20
CA VAL A 55 2.12 -0.27 8.76
C VAL A 55 1.56 0.87 7.88
N THR A 56 1.25 2.02 8.49
CA THR A 56 0.73 3.22 7.80
C THR A 56 1.49 4.50 8.17
N THR A 57 2.71 4.38 8.72
CA THR A 57 3.55 5.53 9.12
C THR A 57 4.62 5.87 8.09
N VAL A 58 5.11 7.11 8.10
CA VAL A 58 6.25 7.55 7.27
C VAL A 58 7.45 6.63 7.45
N GLU A 59 7.73 6.21 8.69
CA GLU A 59 8.85 5.33 9.02
C GLU A 59 8.72 3.96 8.37
N PHE A 60 7.52 3.39 8.33
CA PHE A 60 7.23 2.17 7.59
C PHE A 60 7.43 2.36 6.09
N TYR A 61 6.86 3.41 5.49
CA TYR A 61 7.01 3.67 4.05
C TYR A 61 8.47 3.90 3.64
N ARG A 62 9.28 4.57 4.48
CA ARG A 62 10.73 4.72 4.26
C ARG A 62 11.48 3.40 4.37
N ALA A 63 11.08 2.52 5.29
CA ALA A 63 11.65 1.18 5.39
C ALA A 63 11.34 0.36 4.13
N VAL A 64 10.13 0.47 3.59
CA VAL A 64 9.76 -0.12 2.30
C VAL A 64 10.61 0.46 1.17
N ALA A 65 10.70 1.79 1.05
CA ALA A 65 11.47 2.45 0.01
C ALA A 65 12.95 2.03 0.02
N ARG A 66 13.55 1.83 1.20
CA ARG A 66 14.91 1.32 1.35
C ARG A 66 15.06 -0.12 0.82
N ALA A 67 14.08 -0.97 1.10
CA ALA A 67 14.13 -2.39 0.73
C ALA A 67 13.93 -2.61 -0.78
N LEU A 68 13.25 -1.69 -1.47
CA LEU A 68 12.99 -1.78 -2.90
C LEU A 68 14.28 -1.61 -3.73
N SER A 69 14.45 -2.47 -4.73
CA SER A 69 15.48 -2.33 -5.77
C SER A 69 15.24 -1.05 -6.60
N PRO A 70 16.24 -0.52 -7.33
CA PRO A 70 16.04 0.64 -8.20
C PRO A 70 14.89 0.41 -9.17
N GLY A 71 13.89 1.27 -9.10
CA GLY A 71 12.70 1.13 -9.90
C GLY A 71 11.66 0.13 -9.38
N GLY A 72 11.82 -0.39 -8.16
CA GLY A 72 10.84 -1.24 -7.50
C GLY A 72 9.55 -0.49 -7.13
N VAL A 73 8.51 -1.23 -6.76
CA VAL A 73 7.19 -0.66 -6.48
C VAL A 73 6.62 -1.11 -5.15
N TYR A 74 6.12 -0.15 -4.37
CA TYR A 74 5.23 -0.41 -3.25
C TYR A 74 3.78 -0.31 -3.74
N VAL A 75 2.94 -1.26 -3.35
CA VAL A 75 1.50 -1.27 -3.63
C VAL A 75 0.75 -1.58 -2.34
N ALA A 76 -0.34 -0.86 -2.08
CA ALA A 76 -1.17 -1.09 -0.91
C ALA A 76 -2.66 -1.08 -1.25
N ASN A 77 -3.41 -2.04 -0.71
CA ASN A 77 -4.86 -2.03 -0.73
C ASN A 77 -5.40 -1.28 0.50
N ILE A 78 -6.24 -0.27 0.27
CA ILE A 78 -6.87 0.54 1.31
C ILE A 78 -8.38 0.37 1.21
N GLY A 79 -9.01 -0.14 2.27
CA GLY A 79 -10.46 -0.07 2.42
C GLY A 79 -10.87 1.33 2.90
N ASP A 80 -11.80 1.98 2.21
CA ASP A 80 -12.21 3.34 2.54
C ASP A 80 -13.68 3.60 2.19
N ARG A 81 -14.17 4.75 2.64
CA ARG A 81 -15.53 5.23 2.49
C ARG A 81 -15.56 6.64 1.90
N ALA A 82 -16.76 7.21 1.85
CA ALA A 82 -16.95 8.58 1.40
C ALA A 82 -16.00 9.55 2.14
N GLY A 83 -15.38 10.47 1.39
CA GLY A 83 -14.36 11.39 1.90
C GLY A 83 -12.92 10.87 1.88
N LEU A 84 -12.69 9.57 1.67
CA LEU A 84 -11.35 8.96 1.48
C LEU A 84 -10.37 9.22 2.64
N ALA A 85 -10.83 9.16 3.88
CA ALA A 85 -10.03 9.59 5.03
C ALA A 85 -8.76 8.73 5.23
N GLU A 86 -8.87 7.41 5.05
CA GLU A 86 -7.73 6.50 5.19
C GLU A 86 -6.74 6.68 4.04
N THR A 87 -7.26 6.74 2.82
CA THR A 87 -6.47 6.97 1.60
C THR A 87 -5.69 8.28 1.71
N ARG A 88 -6.32 9.36 2.17
CA ARG A 88 -5.66 10.66 2.37
C ARG A 88 -4.52 10.57 3.39
N ALA A 89 -4.75 9.91 4.52
CA ALA A 89 -3.75 9.75 5.58
C ALA A 89 -2.54 8.92 5.13
N GLU A 90 -2.79 7.82 4.40
CA GLU A 90 -1.73 6.98 3.85
C GLU A 90 -0.92 7.69 2.76
N LEU A 91 -1.60 8.35 1.81
CA LEU A 91 -0.93 9.14 0.77
C LEU A 91 -0.04 10.23 1.37
N ALA A 92 -0.46 10.89 2.45
CA ALA A 92 0.34 11.91 3.12
C ALA A 92 1.67 11.34 3.65
N GLY A 93 1.68 10.10 4.14
CA GLY A 93 2.92 9.43 4.53
C GLY A 93 3.75 8.96 3.33
N MET A 94 3.10 8.43 2.29
CA MET A 94 3.77 7.92 1.10
C MET A 94 4.51 9.00 0.32
N VAL A 95 3.96 10.21 0.19
CA VAL A 95 4.61 11.32 -0.54
C VAL A 95 5.90 11.82 0.14
N GLU A 96 6.12 11.50 1.41
CA GLU A 96 7.40 11.75 2.09
C GLU A 96 8.46 10.65 1.89
N ALA A 97 8.04 9.47 1.42
CA ALA A 97 8.91 8.32 1.23
C ALA A 97 9.24 8.05 -0.25
N PHE A 98 8.34 8.42 -1.17
CA PHE A 98 8.45 8.13 -2.59
C PHE A 98 8.32 9.40 -3.44
N PRO A 99 9.18 9.60 -4.45
CA PRO A 99 9.06 10.73 -5.37
C PRO A 99 7.87 10.60 -6.34
N HIS A 100 7.42 9.36 -6.62
CA HIS A 100 6.23 9.11 -7.44
C HIS A 100 5.21 8.32 -6.65
N VAL A 101 4.01 8.88 -6.52
CA VAL A 101 2.87 8.27 -5.82
C VAL A 101 1.62 8.39 -6.69
N GLY A 102 0.78 7.36 -6.71
CA GLY A 102 -0.48 7.36 -7.42
C GLY A 102 -1.52 6.44 -6.78
N ALA A 103 -2.71 6.46 -7.35
CA ALA A 103 -3.83 5.63 -6.89
C ALA A 103 -4.63 5.07 -8.06
N LEU A 104 -5.28 3.94 -7.85
CA LEU A 104 -6.19 3.29 -8.79
C LEU A 104 -7.46 2.89 -8.04
N SER A 105 -8.61 3.25 -8.60
CA SER A 105 -9.92 2.74 -8.16
C SER A 105 -11.00 3.03 -9.20
N THR A 106 -12.25 2.69 -8.92
CA THR A 106 -13.39 3.07 -9.75
C THR A 106 -13.59 4.59 -9.73
N PRO A 107 -14.21 5.19 -10.76
CA PRO A 107 -14.51 6.62 -10.77
C PRO A 107 -15.34 7.09 -9.56
N GLY A 108 -16.33 6.30 -9.14
CA GLY A 108 -17.16 6.61 -7.96
C GLY A 108 -16.33 6.67 -6.68
N MET A 109 -15.40 5.73 -6.52
CA MET A 109 -14.51 5.70 -5.37
C MET A 109 -13.51 6.87 -5.37
N LEU A 110 -12.84 7.17 -6.50
CA LEU A 110 -11.92 8.30 -6.61
C LEU A 110 -12.59 9.67 -6.48
N SER A 111 -13.90 9.74 -6.71
CA SER A 111 -14.71 10.95 -6.44
C SER A 111 -15.07 11.13 -4.96
N GLY A 112 -14.76 10.15 -4.11
CA GLY A 112 -15.02 10.19 -2.67
C GLY A 112 -16.48 9.98 -2.29
N ASN A 113 -17.28 9.37 -3.17
CA ASN A 113 -18.74 9.21 -3.00
C ASN A 113 -19.18 7.76 -2.78
N SER A 114 -18.25 6.85 -2.49
CA SER A 114 -18.54 5.41 -2.41
C SER A 114 -17.79 4.75 -1.26
N TYR A 115 -18.16 3.50 -0.99
CA TYR A 115 -17.41 2.57 -0.15
C TYR A 115 -16.74 1.54 -1.04
N GLY A 116 -15.49 1.17 -0.72
CA GLY A 116 -14.73 0.20 -1.48
C GLY A 116 -13.24 0.35 -1.26
N ASN A 117 -12.46 -0.09 -2.25
CA ASN A 117 -11.01 -0.13 -2.14
C ASN A 117 -10.34 0.90 -3.04
N VAL A 118 -9.26 1.51 -2.54
CA VAL A 118 -8.29 2.26 -3.33
C VAL A 118 -6.97 1.52 -3.29
N VAL A 119 -6.42 1.22 -4.47
CA VAL A 119 -5.06 0.69 -4.59
C VAL A 119 -4.12 1.86 -4.76
N VAL A 120 -3.20 2.07 -3.83
CA VAL A 120 -2.17 3.12 -3.93
C VAL A 120 -0.83 2.51 -4.26
N TRP A 121 0.04 3.28 -4.90
CA TRP A 121 1.40 2.85 -5.22
C TRP A 121 2.43 3.96 -4.98
N GLY A 122 3.66 3.55 -4.70
CA GLY A 122 4.83 4.42 -4.55
C GLY A 122 6.06 3.82 -5.22
N SER A 123 6.87 4.63 -5.89
CA SER A 123 8.11 4.20 -6.56
C SER A 123 9.11 5.37 -6.71
N ASP A 124 10.38 5.03 -6.91
CA ASP A 124 11.44 5.96 -7.30
C ASP A 124 11.39 6.33 -8.80
N ARG A 125 10.58 5.63 -9.61
CA ARG A 125 10.29 5.96 -11.01
C ARG A 125 8.80 6.19 -11.26
N ALA A 126 8.50 6.96 -12.30
CA ALA A 126 7.13 7.12 -12.76
C ALA A 126 6.57 5.78 -13.27
N VAL A 127 5.40 5.39 -12.76
CA VAL A 127 4.64 4.25 -13.29
C VAL A 127 3.67 4.77 -14.34
N GLY A 128 3.81 4.27 -15.58
CA GLY A 128 2.97 4.66 -16.70
C GLY A 128 1.49 4.29 -16.50
N PRO A 129 0.58 4.85 -17.30
CA PRO A 129 -0.83 4.53 -17.21
C PRO A 129 -1.05 3.04 -17.56
N GLY A 130 -1.55 2.28 -16.58
CA GLY A 130 -2.05 0.93 -16.81
C GLY A 130 -3.52 0.98 -17.27
N ALA A 131 -3.89 0.19 -18.27
CA ALA A 131 -5.29 0.04 -18.66
C ALA A 131 -5.88 -1.17 -17.94
N VAL A 132 -6.75 -0.91 -16.95
CA VAL A 132 -7.58 -1.94 -16.31
C VAL A 132 -9.03 -1.51 -16.49
N ASN A 133 -9.85 -2.37 -17.11
CA ASN A 133 -11.25 -2.05 -17.39
C ASN A 133 -12.01 -1.69 -16.11
N GLY A 134 -12.73 -0.56 -16.14
CA GLY A 134 -13.51 -0.06 -14.99
C GLY A 134 -12.68 0.59 -13.89
N VAL A 135 -11.36 0.66 -14.03
CA VAL A 135 -10.44 1.29 -13.07
C VAL A 135 -9.85 2.53 -13.69
N LYS A 136 -9.84 3.61 -12.93
CA LYS A 136 -9.19 4.87 -13.25
C LYS A 136 -7.90 4.98 -12.45
N GLN A 137 -6.81 5.33 -13.12
CA GLN A 137 -5.58 5.77 -12.47
C GLN A 137 -5.68 7.28 -12.18
N ALA A 138 -5.50 7.64 -10.92
CA ALA A 138 -5.37 9.02 -10.48
C ALA A 138 -3.97 9.54 -10.79
N ASP A 139 -3.89 10.80 -11.22
CA ASP A 139 -2.64 11.46 -11.53
C ASP A 139 -2.01 12.14 -10.30
N ALA A 140 -0.82 12.71 -10.50
CA ALA A 140 -0.11 13.43 -9.44
C ALA A 140 -0.88 14.68 -8.94
N ALA A 141 -1.78 15.26 -9.74
CA ALA A 141 -2.58 16.41 -9.32
C ALA A 141 -3.64 15.98 -8.30
N TRP A 142 -4.30 14.84 -8.54
CA TRP A 142 -5.24 14.24 -7.61
C TRP A 142 -4.56 13.90 -6.27
N VAL A 143 -3.36 13.32 -6.30
CA VAL A 143 -2.61 13.01 -5.06
C VAL A 143 -2.29 14.27 -4.25
N ARG A 144 -1.91 15.37 -4.90
CA ARG A 144 -1.69 16.65 -4.22
C ARG A 144 -2.95 17.16 -3.53
N THR A 145 -4.11 17.13 -4.21
CA THR A 145 -5.40 17.51 -3.62
C THR A 145 -5.80 16.61 -2.44
N MET A 146 -5.47 15.32 -2.50
CA MET A 146 -5.78 14.38 -1.41
C MET A 146 -4.89 14.58 -0.18
N THR A 147 -3.67 15.08 -0.36
CA THR A 147 -2.70 15.26 0.73
C THR A 147 -2.67 16.67 1.31
N GLU A 148 -3.32 17.64 0.65
CA GLU A 148 -3.37 19.03 1.11
C GLU A 148 -3.96 19.15 2.54
N GLY A 149 -3.19 19.75 3.44
CA GLY A 149 -3.58 19.97 4.84
C GLY A 149 -3.60 18.70 5.71
N ILE A 150 -3.17 17.55 5.20
CA ILE A 150 -3.18 16.29 5.93
C ILE A 150 -1.82 16.05 6.58
N ALA A 151 -1.78 15.96 7.91
CA ALA A 151 -0.58 15.58 8.64
C ALA A 151 -0.34 14.06 8.49
N PRO A 152 0.87 13.62 8.09
CA PRO A 152 1.17 12.21 7.95
C PRO A 152 1.28 11.53 9.31
N ARG A 153 0.95 10.24 9.34
CA ARG A 153 1.15 9.40 10.53
C ARG A 153 2.65 9.15 10.71
N ARG A 154 3.11 9.34 11.93
CA ARG A 154 4.46 8.99 12.40
C ARG A 154 4.34 8.09 13.61
N ASP A 155 5.41 7.40 13.95
CA ASP A 155 5.46 6.58 15.17
C ASP A 155 5.00 7.34 16.42
#